data_AF-A0A7C8ZL73-F1
#
_entry.id   AF-A0A7C8ZL73-F1
#
_cell.length_a   1.000
_cell.length_b   1.000
_cell.length_c   1.000
_cell.angle_alpha   90.00
_cell.angle_beta   90.00
_cell.angle_gamma   90.00
#
_symmetry.space_group_name_H-M   'P 1'
#
loop_
_entity.id
_entity.type
_entity.pdbx_description
1 polymer ?
#
loop_
_entity_poly.entity_id
_entity_poly.type
_entity_poly.pdbx_seq_one_letter_code
_entity_poly.pdbx_strand_id
1 'polypeptide(L)'
;MDENAAALHTAVNAVQALGRGFDINFDTRLLYCKGVAGSRIIQIDEEPTRDLWLYDNIVVSNVSRDIKSSPGERQRESSSICSYDEEELEDGWPALSDANSRTKF
;
A
#
# COMPACT_ATOMS: atom_id res chain seq x y z
N MET A 1 -21.54 20.79 -10.07
CA MET A 1 -21.93 19.79 -9.04
C MET A 1 -20.85 18.70 -8.95
N ASP A 2 -19.57 19.03 -9.22
CA ASP A 2 -18.62 18.03 -9.74
C ASP A 2 -17.28 18.00 -9.02
N GLU A 3 -17.12 18.77 -7.95
CA GLU A 3 -15.81 18.98 -7.29
C GLU A 3 -15.20 17.68 -6.75
N ASN A 4 -16.05 16.72 -6.36
CA ASN A 4 -15.61 15.46 -5.76
C ASN A 4 -15.74 14.24 -6.69
N ALA A 5 -16.17 14.40 -7.95
CA ALA A 5 -16.40 13.26 -8.85
C ALA A 5 -15.12 12.47 -9.13
N ALA A 6 -14.01 13.18 -9.37
CA ALA A 6 -12.69 12.56 -9.58
C ALA A 6 -12.22 11.83 -8.32
N ALA A 7 -12.38 12.46 -7.14
CA ALA A 7 -11.99 11.88 -5.87
C ALA A 7 -12.82 10.64 -5.50
N LEU A 8 -14.14 10.67 -5.73
CA LEU A 8 -15.02 9.52 -5.57
C LEU A 8 -14.59 8.37 -6.50
N HIS A 9 -14.31 8.66 -7.77
CA HIS A 9 -13.83 7.64 -8.72
C HIS A 9 -12.50 7.03 -8.27
N THR A 10 -11.56 7.86 -7.76
CA THR A 10 -10.32 7.37 -7.17
C THR A 10 -10.57 6.48 -5.95
N ALA A 11 -11.50 6.85 -5.07
CA ALA A 11 -11.85 6.07 -3.90
C ALA A 11 -12.46 4.71 -4.25
N VAL A 12 -13.40 4.68 -5.21
CA VAL A 12 -14.00 3.43 -5.73
C VAL A 12 -12.92 2.50 -6.29
N ASN A 13 -12.02 3.05 -7.11
CA ASN A 13 -10.92 2.28 -7.69
C ASN A 13 -9.96 1.74 -6.63
N ALA A 14 -9.71 2.52 -5.56
CA ALA A 14 -8.87 2.07 -4.45
C ALA A 14 -9.49 0.88 -3.71
N VAL A 15 -10.79 0.92 -3.43
CA VAL A 15 -11.51 -0.20 -2.81
C VAL A 15 -11.48 -1.44 -3.70
N GLN A 16 -11.70 -1.29 -5.00
CA GLN A 16 -11.68 -2.39 -5.97
C GLN A 16 -10.27 -2.97 -6.19
N ALA A 17 -9.21 -2.19 -5.94
CA ALA A 17 -7.83 -2.66 -6.05
C ALA A 17 -7.40 -3.55 -4.86
N LEU A 18 -8.10 -3.49 -3.72
CA LEU A 18 -7.75 -4.29 -2.55
C LEU A 18 -7.83 -5.79 -2.85
N GLY A 19 -6.71 -6.47 -2.64
CA GLY A 19 -6.54 -7.89 -2.89
C GLY A 19 -6.23 -8.26 -4.34
N ARG A 20 -6.08 -7.29 -5.26
CA ARG A 20 -5.59 -7.54 -6.63
C ARG A 20 -4.07 -7.74 -6.64
N GLY A 21 -3.56 -8.33 -7.72
CA GLY A 21 -2.11 -8.48 -7.91
C GLY A 21 -1.41 -7.14 -8.15
N PHE A 22 -0.15 -7.05 -7.77
CA PHE A 22 0.69 -5.88 -7.98
C PHE A 22 2.10 -6.32 -8.39
N ASP A 23 2.56 -5.83 -9.53
CA ASP A 23 3.91 -6.06 -10.02
C ASP A 23 4.84 -4.94 -9.48
N ILE A 24 5.71 -5.28 -8.54
CA ILE A 24 6.60 -4.31 -7.89
C ILE A 24 7.53 -3.57 -8.86
N ASN A 25 7.83 -4.16 -10.02
CA ASN A 25 8.74 -3.55 -11.00
C ASN A 25 8.01 -2.59 -11.96
N PHE A 26 6.74 -2.87 -12.27
CA PHE A 26 6.01 -2.18 -13.34
C PHE A 26 4.79 -1.39 -12.86
N ASP A 27 4.20 -1.75 -11.72
CA ASP A 27 3.02 -1.08 -11.19
C ASP A 27 3.46 0.00 -10.19
N THR A 28 3.14 1.25 -10.48
CA THR A 28 3.45 2.41 -9.60
C THR A 28 2.19 3.06 -9.02
N ARG A 29 1.01 2.61 -9.46
CA ARG A 29 -0.30 3.19 -9.12
C ARG A 29 -1.35 2.08 -9.05
N LEU A 30 -2.39 2.30 -8.24
CA LEU A 30 -3.54 1.39 -8.09
C LEU A 30 -4.22 1.03 -9.42
N LEU A 31 -4.21 1.96 -10.38
CA LEU A 31 -4.72 1.74 -11.75
C LEU A 31 -4.06 0.54 -12.45
N TYR A 32 -2.81 0.23 -12.12
CA TYR A 32 -2.03 -0.79 -12.82
C TYR A 32 -2.07 -2.18 -12.18
N CYS A 33 -2.76 -2.32 -11.04
CA CYS A 33 -2.99 -3.61 -10.39
C CYS A 33 -3.44 -4.66 -11.42
N LYS A 34 -2.88 -5.87 -11.30
CA LYS A 34 -3.08 -7.00 -12.21
C LYS A 34 -4.30 -7.83 -11.86
N GLY A 35 -4.68 -8.70 -12.79
CA GLY A 35 -5.81 -9.61 -12.67
C GLY A 35 -7.04 -9.10 -13.41
N VAL A 36 -7.98 -10.00 -13.66
CA VAL A 36 -9.27 -9.70 -14.28
C VAL A 36 -10.10 -8.81 -13.36
N ALA A 37 -10.94 -7.94 -13.91
CA ALA A 37 -11.87 -7.15 -13.12
C ALA A 37 -12.70 -8.05 -12.19
N GLY A 38 -12.77 -7.71 -10.90
CA GLY A 38 -13.45 -8.50 -9.87
C GLY A 38 -12.64 -9.68 -9.31
N SER A 39 -11.51 -10.05 -9.92
CA SER A 39 -10.63 -11.10 -9.35
C SER A 39 -9.74 -10.55 -8.24
N ARG A 40 -9.53 -11.35 -7.20
CA ARG A 40 -8.62 -11.05 -6.09
C ARG A 40 -7.76 -12.28 -5.80
N ILE A 41 -6.52 -12.05 -5.36
CA ILE A 41 -5.58 -13.09 -4.92
C ILE A 41 -5.91 -13.52 -3.49
N ILE A 42 -6.56 -12.65 -2.71
CA ILE A 42 -7.06 -12.94 -1.36
C ILE A 42 -8.58 -12.89 -1.35
N GLN A 43 -9.18 -13.74 -0.52
CA GLN A 43 -10.60 -13.68 -0.24
C GLN A 43 -10.89 -12.52 0.72
N ILE A 44 -11.91 -11.73 0.40
CA ILE A 44 -12.46 -10.69 1.26
C ILE A 44 -13.94 -11.03 1.40
N ASP A 45 -14.44 -10.99 2.63
CA ASP A 45 -15.85 -11.26 2.89
C ASP A 45 -16.71 -10.17 2.24
N GLU A 46 -17.55 -10.58 1.28
CA GLU A 46 -18.40 -9.65 0.54
C GLU A 46 -19.61 -9.19 1.36
N GLU A 47 -19.99 -9.92 2.40
CA GLU A 47 -21.09 -9.56 3.30
C GLU A 47 -20.71 -9.79 4.77
N PRO A 48 -21.12 -8.90 5.70
CA PRO A 48 -21.96 -7.71 5.48
C PRO A 48 -21.21 -6.52 4.88
N THR A 49 -21.88 -5.73 4.05
CA THR A 49 -21.38 -4.44 3.55
C THR A 49 -21.82 -3.22 4.36
N ARG A 50 -21.17 -2.08 4.13
CA ARG A 50 -21.50 -0.76 4.69
C ARG A 50 -21.10 0.39 3.74
N ASP A 51 -21.63 1.58 4.01
CA ASP A 51 -21.09 2.82 3.44
C ASP A 51 -19.76 3.20 4.12
N LEU A 52 -18.71 3.37 3.31
CA LEU A 52 -17.41 3.85 3.74
C LEU A 52 -17.34 5.37 3.54
N TRP A 53 -17.26 6.09 4.66
CA TRP A 53 -17.17 7.55 4.69
C TRP A 53 -15.70 7.98 4.67
N LEU A 54 -15.36 8.80 3.69
CA LEU A 54 -14.05 9.41 3.51
C LEU A 54 -14.16 10.93 3.74
N TYR A 55 -13.03 11.62 3.61
CA TYR A 55 -12.97 13.07 3.68
C TYR A 55 -13.84 13.76 2.62
N ASP A 56 -14.10 15.05 2.82
CA ASP A 56 -14.85 15.91 1.90
C ASP A 56 -16.26 15.37 1.55
N ASN A 57 -16.88 14.65 2.49
CA ASN A 57 -18.19 14.01 2.33
C ASN A 57 -18.25 12.99 1.18
N ILE A 58 -17.11 12.37 0.83
CA ILE A 58 -17.07 11.28 -0.15
C ILE A 58 -17.57 10.00 0.53
N VAL A 59 -18.55 9.33 -0.10
CA VAL A 59 -19.12 8.07 0.38
C VAL A 59 -18.95 7.01 -0.69
N VAL A 60 -18.32 5.88 -0.32
CA VAL A 60 -18.25 4.68 -1.15
C VAL A 60 -19.19 3.64 -0.57
N SER A 61 -20.24 3.30 -1.28
CA SER A 61 -21.25 2.33 -0.83
C SER A 61 -20.84 0.87 -1.06
N ASN A 62 -21.52 -0.05 -0.37
CA ASN A 62 -21.38 -1.50 -0.51
C ASN A 62 -19.94 -2.00 -0.32
N VAL A 63 -19.22 -1.42 0.64
CA VAL A 63 -17.86 -1.81 0.98
C VAL A 63 -17.92 -2.87 2.08
N SER A 64 -17.15 -3.96 1.93
CA SER A 64 -16.99 -4.97 2.98
C SER A 64 -16.65 -4.32 4.32
N ARG A 65 -17.29 -4.79 5.40
CA ARG A 65 -17.06 -4.28 6.75
C ARG A 65 -15.60 -4.39 7.22
N ASP A 66 -14.85 -5.33 6.64
CA ASP A 66 -13.45 -5.58 6.99
C ASP A 66 -12.49 -4.55 6.39
N ILE A 67 -12.95 -3.80 5.39
CA ILE A 67 -12.20 -2.69 4.81
C ILE A 67 -12.41 -1.45 5.69
N LYS A 68 -11.30 -0.85 6.11
CA LYS A 68 -11.26 0.36 6.93
C LYS A 68 -10.46 1.44 6.21
N SER A 69 -10.91 2.68 6.34
CA SER A 69 -10.14 3.86 5.98
C SER A 69 -9.65 4.54 7.25
N SER A 70 -8.37 4.85 7.31
CA SER A 70 -7.79 5.69 8.36
C SER A 70 -7.26 6.98 7.74
N PRO A 71 -7.47 8.13 8.39
CA PRO A 71 -6.63 9.31 8.22
C PRO A 71 -5.15 8.94 8.18
N GLY A 72 -4.47 9.13 7.05
CA GLY A 72 -3.02 9.05 7.02
C GLY A 72 -2.43 10.41 7.39
N GLU A 73 -1.52 10.47 8.37
CA GLU A 73 -0.54 11.55 8.36
C GLU A 73 0.35 11.35 7.15
N ARG A 74 0.35 12.31 6.22
CA ARG A 74 1.20 12.23 5.03
C ARG A 74 2.66 12.48 5.45
N GLN A 75 3.31 11.46 5.98
CA GLN A 75 4.74 11.49 6.23
C GLN A 75 5.46 10.87 5.03
N ARG A 76 6.13 11.71 4.25
CA ARG A 76 7.06 11.21 3.25
C ARG A 76 8.34 10.83 3.98
N GLU A 77 8.50 9.54 4.23
CA GLU A 77 9.80 9.01 4.64
C GLU A 77 10.66 8.88 3.39
N SER A 78 11.72 9.66 3.32
CA SER A 78 12.76 9.52 2.29
C SER A 78 13.99 8.95 2.96
N SER A 79 14.33 7.71 2.65
CA SER A 79 15.69 7.22 2.82
C SER A 79 16.55 7.73 1.66
N SER A 80 17.77 8.16 1.96
CA SER A 80 18.78 8.35 0.92
C SER A 80 19.09 7.01 0.25
N ILE A 81 19.60 7.04 -0.98
CA ILE A 81 20.20 5.85 -1.61
C ILE A 81 21.30 5.35 -0.68
N CYS A 82 21.19 4.11 -0.19
CA CYS A 82 22.30 3.49 0.53
C CYS A 82 23.49 3.40 -0.42
N SER A 83 24.64 3.94 -0.02
CA SER A 83 25.90 3.57 -0.65
C SER A 83 26.09 2.07 -0.41
N TYR A 84 26.37 1.34 -1.47
CA TYR A 84 26.89 -0.02 -1.34
C TYR A 84 28.37 0.14 -1.01
N ASP A 85 28.70 0.03 0.28
CA ASP A 85 30.10 -0.11 0.68
C ASP A 85 30.47 -1.57 0.38
N GLU A 86 31.21 -1.74 -0.72
CA GLU A 86 31.77 -3.01 -1.14
C GLU A 86 32.86 -3.35 -0.12
N GLU A 87 32.50 -4.07 0.95
CA GLU A 87 33.51 -4.65 1.84
C GLU A 87 34.27 -5.70 1.03
N GLU A 88 35.45 -5.32 0.51
CA GLU A 88 36.44 -6.28 0.05
C GLU A 88 36.77 -7.19 1.25
N LEU A 89 36.16 -8.38 1.24
CA LEU A 89 36.47 -9.46 2.17
C LEU A 89 37.87 -9.98 1.84
N GLU A 90 38.91 -9.26 2.27
CA GLU A 90 40.22 -9.87 2.46
C GLU A 90 40.17 -10.74 3.72
N ASP A 91 40.04 -12.05 3.49
CA ASP A 91 40.46 -13.13 4.38
C ASP A 91 40.08 -13.01 5.87
N GLY A 92 38.79 -13.07 6.17
CA GLY A 92 38.33 -13.40 7.52
C GLY A 92 36.97 -12.81 7.85
N TRP A 93 36.01 -13.66 8.24
CA TRP A 93 34.75 -13.20 8.79
C TRP A 93 35.03 -12.40 10.07
N PRO A 94 34.72 -11.09 10.14
CA PRO A 94 34.79 -10.40 11.42
C PRO A 94 33.69 -10.98 12.30
N ALA A 95 34.06 -11.37 13.52
CA ALA A 95 33.11 -11.79 14.53
C ALA A 95 32.03 -10.72 14.66
N LEU A 96 30.77 -11.14 14.56
CA LEU A 96 29.60 -10.37 14.96
C LEU A 96 29.72 -10.00 16.45
N SER A 97 30.49 -8.97 16.79
CA SER A 97 30.56 -8.43 18.16
C SER A 97 30.09 -6.98 18.26
N ASP A 98 29.93 -6.27 17.14
CA ASP A 98 29.35 -4.92 17.15
C ASP A 98 28.00 -4.89 16.43
N ALA A 99 27.11 -5.81 16.80
CA ALA A 99 25.67 -5.65 16.61
C ALA A 99 25.13 -4.58 17.58
N ASN A 100 25.68 -3.36 17.52
CA ASN A 100 25.20 -2.23 18.31
C ASN A 100 24.07 -1.52 17.55
N SER A 101 22.85 -1.91 17.91
CA SER A 101 21.68 -1.05 18.07
C SER A 101 21.30 -0.11 16.92
N ARG A 102 20.69 -0.67 15.86
CA ARG A 102 19.47 -0.08 15.28
C ARG A 102 18.83 -1.01 14.27
N THR A 103 18.28 -2.11 14.77
CA THR A 103 17.08 -2.66 14.14
C THR A 103 15.94 -1.69 14.44
N LYS A 104 15.64 -0.79 13.50
CA LYS A 104 14.33 -0.17 13.39
C LYS A 104 13.92 -0.15 11.93
N PHE A 105 13.00 -1.08 11.65
CA PHE A 105 12.20 -1.33 10.47
C PHE A 105 12.92 -1.99 9.30
#